data_AF-A0AAD6M6I5-F1
#
_entry.id   AF-A0AAD6M6I5-F1
#
_cell.length_a   1.000
_cell.length_b   1.000
_cell.length_c   1.000
_cell.angle_alpha   90.00
_cell.angle_beta   90.00
_cell.angle_gamma   90.00
#
_symmetry.space_group_name_H-M   'P 1'
#
loop_
_entity.id
_entity.type
_entity.pdbx_description
1 polymer ?
#
loop_
_entity_poly.entity_id
_entity_poly.type
_entity_poly.pdbx_seq_one_letter_code
_entity_poly.pdbx_strand_id
1 'polypeptide(L)'
;MRCCRNHCVDVSSDVNNCGFCGVRCPFTWQCCRGFSVDTNRSPLNCGRCGERCPWRVRCVYGICGYAGPFPPRKLPDPPIPHPPFPFPHRPPKPWPPHRPGEDRPPSTSEDLKKLIFVQHVFLLGKKY
;
A
#
# COMPACT_ATOMS: atom_id res chain seq x y z
N MET A 1 18.79 -7.92 16.85
CA MET A 1 19.10 -6.60 17.46
C MET A 1 20.59 -6.31 17.30
N ARG A 2 20.96 -5.18 16.70
CA ARG A 2 22.36 -4.74 16.52
C ARG A 2 22.48 -3.31 17.03
N CYS A 3 23.54 -2.98 17.74
CA CYS A 3 23.75 -1.63 18.23
C CYS A 3 24.64 -0.83 17.27
N CYS A 4 24.14 0.34 16.87
CA CYS A 4 24.70 1.29 15.92
C CYS A 4 24.81 2.65 16.63
N ARG A 5 26.04 3.16 16.82
CA ARG A 5 26.30 4.48 17.44
C ARG A 5 25.43 4.76 18.68
N ASN A 6 25.59 3.93 19.71
CA ASN A 6 24.85 4.00 20.99
C ASN A 6 23.32 3.78 20.94
N HIS A 7 22.73 3.48 19.77
CA HIS A 7 21.34 3.06 19.66
C HIS A 7 21.24 1.62 19.15
N CYS A 8 20.39 0.79 19.77
CA CYS A 8 20.14 -0.56 19.29
C CYS A 8 18.93 -0.56 18.36
N VAL A 9 19.16 -1.01 17.12
CA VAL A 9 18.17 -1.07 16.06
C VAL A 9 18.01 -2.52 15.59
N ASP A 10 16.86 -2.83 15.02
CA ASP A 10 16.64 -4.14 14.42
C ASP A 10 17.04 -4.13 12.95
N VAL A 11 18.28 -4.54 12.69
CA VAL A 11 18.81 -4.65 11.33
C VAL A 11 18.07 -5.67 10.46
N SER A 12 17.17 -6.48 11.03
CA SER A 12 16.42 -7.48 10.28
C SER A 12 15.12 -6.94 9.65
N SER A 13 14.61 -5.82 10.16
CA SER A 13 13.30 -5.24 9.78
C SER A 13 13.36 -3.73 9.53
N ASP A 14 14.38 -3.02 10.04
CA ASP A 14 14.55 -1.59 9.85
C ASP A 14 15.04 -1.28 8.42
N VAL A 15 14.22 -0.55 7.67
CA VAL A 15 14.49 -0.10 6.31
C VAL A 15 15.72 0.81 6.22
N ASN A 16 16.10 1.50 7.30
CA ASN A 16 17.27 2.40 7.32
C ASN A 16 18.55 1.73 7.82
N ASN A 17 18.45 0.51 8.35
CA ASN A 17 19.56 -0.23 8.92
C ASN A 17 19.53 -1.70 8.47
N CYS A 18 19.11 -1.97 7.24
CA CYS A 18 18.84 -3.32 6.76
C CYS A 18 20.14 -4.11 6.56
N GLY A 19 20.31 -5.19 7.31
CA GLY A 19 21.51 -6.04 7.32
C GLY A 19 22.66 -5.42 8.13
N PHE A 20 22.92 -4.12 7.93
CA PHE A 20 23.97 -3.37 8.64
C PHE A 20 23.54 -1.95 8.99
N CYS A 21 24.20 -1.38 10.00
CA CYS A 21 23.99 0.00 10.44
C CYS A 21 24.17 1.00 9.29
N GLY A 22 23.18 1.87 9.08
CA GLY A 22 23.19 2.91 8.05
C GLY A 22 22.96 2.41 6.62
N VAL A 23 22.70 1.12 6.43
CA VAL A 23 22.33 0.57 5.12
C VAL A 23 20.83 0.75 4.92
N ARG A 24 20.45 1.62 3.99
CA ARG A 24 19.06 1.91 3.68
C ARG A 24 18.58 1.12 2.46
N CYS A 25 17.38 0.54 2.54
CA CYS A 25 16.78 -0.12 1.39
C CYS A 25 16.47 0.90 0.27
N PRO A 26 16.49 0.46 -1.01
CA PRO A 26 16.03 1.27 -2.13
C PRO A 26 14.57 1.73 -1.98
N PHE A 27 14.19 2.75 -2.75
CA PHE A 27 12.81 3.25 -2.75
C PHE A 27 11.82 2.13 -3.09
N THR A 28 10.72 2.04 -2.33
CA THR A 28 9.69 0.97 -2.38
C THR A 28 10.09 -0.42 -1.87
N TRP A 29 11.36 -0.64 -1.50
CA TRP A 29 11.81 -1.94 -0.99
C TRP A 29 11.65 -1.99 0.54
N GLN A 30 11.44 -3.19 1.07
CA GLN A 30 11.36 -3.43 2.50
C GLN A 30 12.57 -4.22 2.99
N CYS A 31 12.88 -4.11 4.28
CA CYS A 31 13.88 -4.96 4.90
C CYS A 31 13.24 -6.27 5.35
N CYS A 32 13.66 -7.38 4.74
CA CYS A 32 13.21 -8.72 5.08
C CYS A 32 14.39 -9.56 5.55
N ARG A 33 14.43 -9.85 6.85
CA ARG A 33 15.48 -10.69 7.47
C ARG A 33 16.90 -10.18 7.20
N GLY A 34 17.06 -8.86 7.17
CA GLY A 34 18.35 -8.20 6.92
C GLY A 34 18.73 -8.07 5.45
N PHE A 35 17.79 -8.34 4.54
CA PHE A 35 17.98 -8.14 3.10
C PHE A 35 16.93 -7.18 2.56
N SER A 36 17.35 -6.26 1.71
CA SER A 36 16.45 -5.40 0.95
C SER A 36 15.71 -6.25 -0.08
N VAL A 37 14.37 -6.25 -0.01
CA VAL A 37 13.51 -7.02 -0.91
C VAL A 37 12.46 -6.11 -1.54
N ASP A 38 12.29 -6.23 -2.86
CA ASP A 38 11.18 -5.60 -3.58
C ASP A 38 9.87 -6.34 -3.31
N THR A 39 9.09 -5.88 -2.35
CA THR A 39 7.79 -6.47 -2.04
C THR A 39 6.73 -6.18 -3.09
N ASN A 40 7.00 -5.28 -4.06
CA ASN A 40 6.06 -4.98 -5.13
C ASN A 40 6.10 -5.99 -6.28
N ARG A 41 7.25 -6.66 -6.44
CA ARG A 41 7.50 -7.58 -7.57
C ARG A 41 7.92 -8.98 -7.13
N SER A 42 8.40 -9.16 -5.91
CA SER A 42 8.85 -10.46 -5.43
C SER A 42 7.66 -11.41 -5.24
N PRO A 43 7.59 -12.54 -5.96
CA PRO A 43 6.53 -13.53 -5.77
C PRO A 43 6.63 -14.27 -4.43
N LEU A 44 7.76 -14.16 -3.73
CA LEU A 44 7.99 -14.78 -2.42
C LEU A 44 7.82 -13.80 -1.24
N ASN A 45 7.64 -12.51 -1.52
CA ASN A 45 7.50 -11.46 -0.52
C ASN A 45 6.49 -10.39 -0.97
N CYS A 46 5.38 -10.82 -1.59
CA CYS A 46 4.45 -9.91 -2.22
C CYS A 46 3.66 -9.10 -1.17
N GLY A 47 3.82 -7.78 -1.15
CA GLY A 47 3.21 -6.87 -0.18
C GLY A 47 3.87 -6.87 1.20
N ARG A 48 4.36 -8.02 1.68
CA ARG A 48 5.12 -8.17 2.94
C ARG A 48 6.15 -9.29 2.86
N CYS A 49 7.12 -9.26 3.77
CA CYS A 49 8.13 -10.32 3.89
C CYS A 49 7.50 -11.70 4.13
N GLY A 50 7.94 -12.70 3.36
CA GLY A 50 7.49 -14.10 3.46
C GLY A 50 6.13 -14.39 2.82
N GLU A 51 5.44 -13.39 2.27
CA GLU A 51 4.15 -13.60 1.61
C GLU A 51 4.35 -14.13 0.19
N ARG A 52 3.98 -15.39 -0.03
CA ARG A 52 4.15 -16.07 -1.31
C ARG A 52 2.87 -16.07 -2.12
N CYS A 53 2.95 -15.58 -3.35
CA CYS A 53 1.83 -15.71 -4.28
C CYS A 53 1.56 -17.18 -4.66
N PRO A 54 0.29 -17.52 -4.98
CA PRO A 54 -0.07 -18.85 -5.48
C PRO A 54 0.72 -19.23 -6.74
N TRP A 55 0.75 -20.53 -7.04
CA TRP A 55 1.49 -21.05 -8.19
C TRP A 55 1.10 -20.33 -9.48
N ARG A 56 2.11 -19.87 -10.25
CA ARG A 56 1.96 -19.09 -11.50
C ARG A 56 1.23 -17.75 -11.35
N VAL A 57 1.05 -17.22 -10.14
CA VAL A 57 0.52 -15.87 -9.92
C VAL A 57 1.66 -14.86 -9.78
N ARG A 58 1.59 -13.78 -10.55
CA ARG A 58 2.57 -12.69 -10.50
C ARG A 58 2.25 -11.74 -9.35
N CYS A 59 3.30 -11.24 -8.69
CA CYS A 59 3.21 -10.11 -7.79
C CYS A 59 3.35 -8.80 -8.59
N VAL A 60 2.37 -7.91 -8.46
CA VAL A 60 2.39 -6.60 -9.11
C VAL A 60 1.85 -5.57 -8.11
N TYR A 61 2.62 -4.50 -7.87
CA TYR A 61 2.31 -3.47 -6.86
C TYR A 61 2.03 -4.04 -5.46
N GLY A 62 2.67 -5.16 -5.12
CA GLY A 62 2.53 -5.80 -3.81
C GLY A 62 1.25 -6.62 -3.67
N ILE A 63 0.56 -6.89 -4.78
CA ILE A 63 -0.68 -7.66 -4.82
C ILE A 63 -0.51 -8.85 -5.76
N CYS A 64 -0.83 -10.05 -5.27
CA CYS A 64 -0.84 -11.25 -6.09
C CYS A 64 -2.02 -11.19 -7.07
N GLY A 65 -1.75 -11.29 -8.37
CA GLY A 65 -2.79 -11.39 -9.40
C GLY A 65 -3.48 -10.07 -9.77
N TYR A 66 -2.88 -8.92 -9.45
CA TYR A 66 -3.41 -7.56 -9.75
C TYR A 66 -3.94 -7.35 -11.18
N ALA A 67 -3.44 -8.08 -12.18
CA ALA A 67 -3.86 -7.98 -13.59
C ALA A 67 -3.96 -9.34 -14.30
N GLY A 68 -4.07 -10.44 -13.56
CA GLY A 68 -4.22 -11.79 -14.12
C GLY A 68 -5.67 -12.24 -14.17
N PRO A 69 -6.03 -13.25 -15.00
CA PRO A 69 -7.27 -13.98 -14.76
C PRO A 69 -7.22 -14.50 -13.32
N PHE A 70 -8.31 -14.30 -12.58
CA PHE A 70 -8.41 -14.75 -11.19
C PHE A 70 -7.84 -16.16 -11.07
N PRO A 71 -6.99 -16.46 -10.06
CA PRO A 71 -6.58 -17.84 -9.85
C PRO A 71 -7.82 -18.72 -9.83
N PRO A 72 -7.76 -19.97 -10.33
CA PRO A 72 -8.87 -20.89 -10.16
C PRO A 72 -9.24 -20.83 -8.69
N ARG A 73 -10.50 -20.50 -8.39
CA ARG A 73 -10.99 -20.41 -7.01
C ARG A 73 -10.47 -21.66 -6.32
N LYS A 74 -9.63 -21.48 -5.29
CA LYS A 74 -9.41 -22.58 -4.34
C LYS A 74 -10.82 -23.09 -4.02
N LEU A 75 -11.00 -24.40 -4.07
CA LEU A 75 -12.26 -25.07 -3.78
C LEU A 75 -12.97 -24.29 -2.65
N PRO A 76 -14.29 -23.98 -2.77
CA PRO A 76 -14.97 -23.12 -1.82
C PRO A 76 -14.54 -23.49 -0.40
N ASP A 77 -14.05 -22.52 0.36
CA ASP A 77 -13.71 -22.78 1.76
C ASP A 77 -14.94 -23.48 2.38
N PRO A 78 -14.74 -24.59 3.14
CA PRO A 78 -15.85 -25.25 3.78
C PRO A 78 -16.65 -24.19 4.56
N PRO A 79 -18.00 -24.26 4.55
CA PRO A 79 -18.81 -23.27 5.23
C PRO A 79 -18.30 -23.11 6.66
N ILE A 80 -17.80 -21.92 6.98
CA ILE A 80 -17.35 -21.58 8.33
C ILE A 80 -18.56 -21.83 9.23
N PRO A 81 -18.50 -22.76 10.22
CA PRO A 81 -19.62 -22.97 11.13
C PRO A 81 -19.92 -21.64 11.82
N HIS A 82 -21.03 -21.01 11.47
CA HIS A 82 -21.46 -19.81 12.16
C HIS A 82 -21.95 -20.26 13.53
N PRO A 83 -21.34 -19.81 14.65
CA PRO A 83 -21.98 -20.00 15.94
C PRO A 83 -23.36 -19.34 15.89
N PRO A 84 -24.40 -19.94 16.48
CA PRO A 84 -25.72 -19.31 16.53
C PRO A 84 -25.55 -17.94 17.18
N PHE A 85 -25.87 -16.88 16.43
CA PHE A 85 -25.79 -15.51 16.91
C PHE A 85 -26.69 -15.37 18.14
N PRO A 86 -26.15 -15.05 19.34
CA PRO A 86 -26.98 -14.77 20.52
C PRO A 86 -27.53 -13.34 20.53
N PHE A 87 -27.22 -12.52 19.52
CA PHE A 87 -27.55 -11.10 19.52
C PHE A 87 -28.81 -10.82 18.70
N PRO A 88 -29.85 -10.20 19.28
CA PRO A 88 -30.98 -9.68 18.51
C PRO A 88 -30.46 -8.65 17.50
N HIS A 89 -30.94 -8.72 16.26
CA HIS A 89 -30.61 -7.73 15.23
C HIS A 89 -31.05 -6.35 15.70
N ARG A 90 -30.07 -5.49 16.02
CA ARG A 90 -30.34 -4.08 16.25
C ARG A 90 -30.74 -3.47 14.90
N PRO A 91 -31.88 -2.75 14.81
CA PRO A 91 -32.27 -2.11 13.56
C PRO A 91 -31.15 -1.17 13.08
N PRO A 92 -30.92 -1.08 11.76
CA PRO A 92 -29.93 -0.16 11.21
C PRO A 92 -30.27 1.27 11.66
N LYS A 93 -29.26 2.02 12.09
CA LYS A 93 -29.44 3.43 12.41
C LYS A 93 -29.80 4.18 11.12
N PRO A 94 -30.75 5.13 11.15
CA PRO A 94 -31.04 5.98 10.01
C PRO A 94 -29.77 6.70 9.55
N TRP A 95 -29.62 6.88 8.23
CA TRP A 95 -28.55 7.68 7.67
C TRP A 95 -28.65 9.12 8.20
N PRO A 96 -27.54 9.75 8.59
CA PRO A 96 -27.55 11.17 8.91
C PRO A 96 -27.96 11.96 7.67
N PRO A 97 -28.72 13.06 7.81
CA PRO A 97 -29.06 13.90 6.67
C PRO A 97 -27.77 14.42 6.00
N HIS A 98 -27.67 14.23 4.69
CA HIS A 98 -26.56 14.76 3.89
C HIS A 98 -26.56 16.29 3.98
N ARG A 99 -25.41 16.87 4.30
CA ARG A 99 -25.20 18.32 4.24
C ARG A 99 -25.04 18.70 2.76
N PRO A 100 -25.84 19.64 2.22
CA PRO A 100 -25.65 20.10 0.84
C PRO A 100 -24.26 20.72 0.69
N GLY A 101 -23.42 20.16 -0.18
CA GLY A 101 -22.12 20.76 -0.55
C GLY A 101 -20.89 19.85 -0.50
N GLU A 102 -20.99 18.65 0.08
CA GLU A 102 -19.82 17.76 0.27
C GLU A 102 -19.71 16.63 -0.76
N ASP A 103 -20.40 16.72 -1.90
CA ASP A 103 -20.26 15.77 -3.01
C ASP A 103 -19.66 16.46 -4.23
N ARG A 104 -18.36 16.77 -4.13
CA ARG A 104 -17.49 16.68 -5.30
C ARG A 104 -16.07 16.34 -4.87
N PRO A 105 -15.53 15.15 -5.22
CA PRO A 105 -14.08 15.00 -5.28
C PRO A 105 -13.53 16.07 -6.24
N PRO A 106 -12.34 16.65 -6.00
CA PRO A 106 -11.76 17.61 -6.92
C PRO A 106 -11.64 16.95 -8.30
N SER A 107 -12.46 17.39 -9.26
CA SER A 107 -12.32 17.02 -10.65
C SER A 107 -10.96 17.53 -11.09
N THR A 108 -10.06 16.60 -11.44
CA THR A 108 -8.65 16.79 -11.78
C THR A 108 -8.37 17.64 -13.03
N SER A 109 -9.28 18.54 -13.43
CA SER A 109 -9.14 19.41 -14.59
C SER A 109 -8.87 20.89 -14.24
N GLU A 110 -9.28 21.38 -13.07
CA GLU A 110 -9.12 22.80 -12.72
C GLU A 110 -7.75 23.10 -12.10
N ASP A 111 -7.19 22.19 -11.33
CA ASP A 111 -5.85 22.36 -10.73
C ASP A 111 -4.73 22.28 -11.77
N LEU A 112 -4.93 21.52 -12.86
CA LEU A 112 -4.02 21.52 -14.02
C LEU A 112 -4.02 22.88 -14.73
N LYS A 113 -5.17 23.56 -14.84
CA LYS A 113 -5.22 24.91 -15.44
C LYS A 113 -4.50 25.94 -14.56
N LYS A 114 -4.58 25.82 -13.23
CA LYS A 114 -3.83 26.68 -12.30
C LYS A 114 -2.33 26.43 -12.38
N LEU A 115 -1.90 25.16 -12.43
CA LEU A 115 -0.49 24.79 -12.62
C LEU A 115 0.06 25.28 -13.97
N ILE A 116 -0.70 25.13 -15.06
CA ILE A 116 -0.32 25.65 -16.38
C ILE A 116 -0.24 27.18 -16.36
N PHE A 117 -1.19 27.88 -15.72
CA PHE A 117 -1.16 29.35 -15.61
C PHE A 117 0.04 29.84 -14.79
N VAL A 118 0.34 29.22 -13.64
CA VAL A 118 1.51 29.56 -12.82
C VAL A 118 2.81 29.32 -13.59
N GLN A 119 2.90 28.24 -14.37
CA GLN A 119 4.08 27.92 -15.18
C GLN A 119 4.25 28.89 -16.36
N HIS A 120 3.16 29.34 -16.98
CA HIS A 120 3.20 30.35 -18.06
C HIS A 120 3.61 31.74 -17.54
N VAL A 121 3.14 32.15 -16.36
CA VAL A 121 3.54 33.42 -15.71
C VAL A 121 5.03 33.37 -15.32
N PHE A 122 5.52 32.24 -14.80
CA PHE A 122 6.93 32.10 -14.42
C PHE A 122 7.90 32.13 -15.61
N LEU A 123 7.47 31.61 -16.78
CA LEU A 123 8.27 31.62 -18.00
C LEU A 123 8.27 32.97 -18.72
N LEU A 124 7.19 33.75 -18.62
CA LEU A 124 7.11 35.11 -19.18
C LEU A 124 7.72 36.17 -18.24
N GLY A 125 7.87 35.89 -16.95
CA GLY A 125 8.50 36.77 -15.97
C GLY A 125 10.04 36.69 -15.88
N LYS A 126 10.71 35.89 -16.72
CA LYS A 126 12.19 35.78 -16.78
C LYS A 126 12.81 36.41 -18.03
N LYS A 127 12.12 37.36 -18.65
CA LYS A 127 12.70 38.25 -19.67
C LYS A 127 12.29 39.68 -19.36
N TYR A 128 12.91 40.29 -18.35
CA TYR A 128 13.36 41.70 -18.31
C TYR A 128 14.40 41.80 -17.18
#